data_AF-A0A1L9AZ36-F1
#
_entry.id   AF-A0A1L9AZ36-F1
#
_cell.length_a   1.000
_cell.length_b   1.000
_cell.length_c   1.000
_cell.angle_alpha   90.00
_cell.angle_beta   90.00
_cell.angle_gamma   90.00
#
_symmetry.space_group_name_H-M   'P 1'
#
loop_
_entity.id
_entity.type
_entity.pdbx_description
1 polymer ?
#
loop_
_entity_poly.entity_id
_entity_poly.type
_entity_poly.pdbx_seq_one_letter_code
_entity_poly.pdbx_strand_id
1 'polypeptide(L)'
;MTNRIETQVEAMPDIILYPRDTVMRALEVMHRYGVHLLPVVEERHGEVLGHVTLEELRRLGNTLPLARMTEILTARAALASEGIAAARPPRVAFVPEGQGSRSTWVH
;
A
#
# COMPACT_ATOMS: atom_id res chain seq x y z
N MET A 1 -9.93 44.74 17.28
CA MET A 1 -9.14 44.32 16.11
C MET A 1 -8.78 42.86 16.26
N THR A 2 -9.22 42.02 15.32
CA THR A 2 -9.14 40.55 15.36
C THR A 2 -7.83 40.08 14.72
N ASN A 3 -6.92 39.48 15.49
CA ASN A 3 -5.78 38.75 14.93
C ASN A 3 -6.18 37.29 14.74
N ARG A 4 -6.68 36.95 13.56
CA ARG A 4 -6.86 35.55 13.14
C ARG A 4 -5.50 35.06 12.66
N ILE A 5 -4.84 34.24 13.48
CA ILE A 5 -3.64 33.52 13.08
C ILE A 5 -4.14 32.40 12.17
N GLU A 6 -4.24 32.69 10.87
CA GLU A 6 -4.49 31.68 9.86
C GLU A 6 -3.21 30.86 9.75
N THR A 7 -3.14 29.78 10.52
CA THR A 7 -2.09 28.77 10.43
C THR A 7 -2.13 28.22 9.01
N GLN A 8 -1.32 28.80 8.12
CA GLN A 8 -1.10 28.33 6.78
C GLN A 8 -0.38 26.98 6.91
N VAL A 9 -1.16 25.91 6.94
CA VAL A 9 -0.63 24.55 6.86
C VAL A 9 -0.10 24.42 5.43
N GLU A 10 1.19 24.65 5.23
CA GLU A 10 1.86 24.29 3.98
C GLU A 10 1.52 22.82 3.72
N ALA A 11 0.72 22.56 2.69
CA ALA A 11 0.31 21.22 2.32
C ALA A 11 1.58 20.43 1.99
N MET A 12 2.04 19.61 2.94
CA MET A 12 3.08 18.64 2.66
C MET A 12 2.61 17.82 1.46
N PRO A 13 3.42 17.73 0.39
CA PRO A 13 3.04 16.93 -0.76
C PRO A 13 2.78 15.50 -0.28
N ASP A 14 1.72 14.88 -0.79
CA ASP A 14 1.46 13.46 -0.53
C ASP A 14 2.55 12.64 -1.22
N ILE A 15 3.54 12.19 -0.45
CA ILE A 15 4.70 11.46 -0.99
C ILE A 15 4.30 10.01 -1.15
N ILE A 16 4.03 9.62 -2.39
CA ILE A 16 3.64 8.28 -2.78
C ILE A 16 4.53 7.75 -3.90
N LEU A 17 4.49 6.44 -4.09
CA LEU A 17 5.10 5.76 -5.23
C LEU A 17 4.02 5.11 -6.09
N TYR A 18 4.34 4.91 -7.36
CA TYR A 18 3.49 4.21 -8.29
C TYR A 18 4.06 2.84 -8.65
N PRO A 19 3.25 1.92 -9.21
CA PRO A 19 3.69 0.54 -9.46
C PRO A 19 4.82 0.47 -10.49
N ARG A 20 4.93 1.50 -11.33
CA ARG A 20 5.96 1.66 -12.37
C ARG A 20 7.26 2.30 -11.86
N ASP A 21 7.25 2.91 -10.68
CA ASP A 21 8.48 3.48 -10.10
C ASP A 21 9.49 2.37 -9.81
N THR A 22 10.76 2.72 -9.95
CA THR A 22 11.88 1.80 -9.71
C THR A 22 12.42 1.94 -8.29
N VAL A 23 13.16 0.92 -7.83
CA VAL A 23 13.89 0.98 -6.54
C VAL A 23 14.75 2.25 -6.45
N MET A 24 15.48 2.58 -7.52
CA MET A 24 16.31 3.78 -7.57
C MET A 24 15.46 5.04 -7.38
N ARG A 25 14.34 5.17 -8.09
CA ARG A 25 13.44 6.33 -7.95
C ARG A 25 12.90 6.46 -6.54
N ALA A 26 12.47 5.35 -5.94
CA ALA A 26 11.95 5.33 -4.58
C ALA A 26 13.01 5.74 -3.54
N LEU A 27 14.26 5.27 -3.70
CA LEU A 27 15.38 5.70 -2.85
C LEU A 27 15.69 7.19 -3.00
N GLU A 28 15.64 7.74 -4.22
CA GLU A 28 15.81 9.18 -4.45
C GLU A 28 14.74 10.00 -3.75
N VAL A 29 13.46 9.58 -3.84
CA VAL A 29 12.33 10.22 -3.16
C VAL A 29 12.52 10.16 -1.65
N MET A 30 12.81 8.97 -1.11
CA MET A 30 13.05 8.77 0.32
C MET A 30 14.19 9.66 0.85
N HIS A 31 15.30 9.74 0.12
CA HIS A 31 16.43 10.60 0.48
C HIS A 31 16.06 12.09 0.41
N ARG A 32 15.40 12.52 -0.68
CA ARG A 32 15.01 13.91 -0.88
C ARG A 32 14.10 14.44 0.22
N TYR A 33 13.17 13.61 0.68
CA TYR A 33 12.15 14.03 1.64
C TYR A 33 12.38 13.51 3.05
N GLY A 34 13.46 12.76 3.31
CA GLY A 34 13.80 12.23 4.63
C GLY A 34 12.79 11.21 5.17
N VAL A 35 12.12 10.47 4.29
CA VAL A 35 11.07 9.48 4.64
C VAL A 35 11.58 8.06 4.49
N HIS A 36 11.18 7.17 5.41
CA HIS A 36 11.67 5.78 5.45
C HIS A 36 10.63 4.73 5.08
N LEU A 37 9.38 5.14 4.87
CA LEU A 37 8.24 4.30 4.50
C LEU A 37 7.43 5.06 3.47
N LEU A 38 7.12 4.42 2.35
CA LEU A 38 6.28 4.99 1.31
C LEU A 38 5.18 4.01 0.91
N PRO A 39 3.92 4.48 0.77
CA PRO A 39 2.88 3.69 0.14
C PRO A 39 3.12 3.63 -1.37
N VAL A 40 2.85 2.47 -1.95
CA VAL A 40 2.74 2.29 -3.39
C VAL A 40 1.26 2.28 -3.72
N VAL A 41 0.85 3.23 -4.56
CA VAL A 41 -0.55 3.52 -4.86
C VAL A 41 -0.81 3.25 -6.33
N GLU A 42 -1.99 2.75 -6.66
CA GLU A 42 -2.44 2.61 -8.04
C GLU A 42 -2.85 3.97 -8.62
N GLU A 43 -2.38 4.30 -9.82
CA GLU A 43 -2.54 5.63 -10.43
C GLU A 43 -4.00 6.01 -10.73
N ARG A 44 -4.87 5.05 -11.07
CA ARG A 44 -6.23 5.36 -11.53
C ARG A 44 -7.22 5.57 -10.40
N HIS A 45 -7.18 4.72 -9.38
CA HIS A 45 -8.17 4.72 -8.30
C HIS A 45 -7.62 5.21 -6.96
N GLY A 46 -6.29 5.39 -6.85
CA GLY A 46 -5.68 5.80 -5.59
C GLY A 46 -5.64 4.68 -4.54
N GLU A 47 -5.81 3.42 -4.94
CA GLU A 47 -5.76 2.29 -4.02
C GLU A 47 -4.32 1.98 -3.59
N VAL A 48 -4.11 1.78 -2.29
CA VAL A 48 -2.81 1.38 -1.76
C VAL A 48 -2.57 -0.09 -2.09
N LEU A 49 -1.61 -0.36 -2.97
CA LEU A 49 -1.20 -1.71 -3.35
C LEU A 49 -0.26 -2.34 -2.32
N GLY A 50 0.46 -1.51 -1.56
CA GLY A 50 1.38 -1.96 -0.53
C GLY A 50 2.24 -0.84 0.02
N HIS A 51 3.20 -1.21 0.88
CA HIS A 51 4.17 -0.28 1.44
C HIS A 51 5.58 -0.84 1.26
N VAL A 52 6.52 0.06 1.01
CA VAL A 52 7.95 -0.25 0.89
C VAL A 52 8.74 0.54 1.90
N THR A 53 9.77 -0.10 2.47
CA THR A 53 10.65 0.53 3.47
C THR A 53 11.99 0.88 2.86
N LEU A 54 12.64 1.92 3.40
CA LEU A 54 13.98 2.31 3.00
C LEU A 54 14.98 1.15 3.15
N GLU A 55 14.86 0.37 4.22
CA GLU A 55 15.76 -0.77 4.46
C GLU A 55 15.60 -1.85 3.37
N GLU A 56 14.36 -2.21 3.03
CA GLU A 56 14.07 -3.17 1.96
C GLU A 56 14.64 -2.68 0.63
N LEU A 57 14.37 -1.42 0.27
CA LEU A 57 14.82 -0.84 -0.98
C LEU A 57 16.35 -0.67 -1.03
N ARG A 58 17.03 -0.41 0.09
CA ARG A 58 18.51 -0.37 0.13
C ARG A 58 19.13 -1.73 -0.14
N ARG A 59 18.55 -2.81 0.38
CA ARG A 59 19.00 -4.17 0.09
C ARG A 59 18.85 -4.49 -1.40
N LEU A 60 17.72 -4.10 -1.99
CA LEU A 60 17.42 -4.32 -3.41
C LEU A 60 18.20 -3.38 -4.34
N GLY A 61 18.52 -2.16 -3.91
CA GLY A 61 19.21 -1.17 -4.74
C GLY A 61 20.61 -1.63 -5.20
N ASN A 62 21.23 -2.53 -4.43
CA ASN A 62 22.54 -3.09 -4.77
C ASN A 62 22.47 -4.18 -5.86
N THR A 63 21.31 -4.80 -6.07
CA THR A 63 21.15 -5.95 -6.97
C THR A 63 20.19 -5.69 -8.12
N LEU A 64 19.12 -4.95 -7.86
CA LEU A 64 17.98 -4.72 -8.74
C LEU A 64 17.52 -3.24 -8.70
N PRO A 65 18.37 -2.26 -9.00
CA PRO A 65 18.02 -0.83 -8.90
C PRO A 65 16.88 -0.41 -9.84
N LEU A 66 16.66 -1.16 -10.92
CA LEU A 66 15.62 -0.90 -11.92
C LEU A 66 14.36 -1.76 -11.72
N ALA A 67 14.32 -2.63 -10.71
CA ALA A 67 13.10 -3.38 -10.41
C ALA A 67 11.97 -2.42 -10.05
N ARG A 68 10.78 -2.69 -10.58
CA ARG A 68 9.61 -1.86 -10.33
C ARG A 68 8.94 -2.20 -9.01
N MET A 69 8.27 -1.23 -8.40
CA MET A 69 7.50 -1.44 -7.16
C MET A 69 6.52 -2.60 -7.30
N THR A 70 5.85 -2.74 -8.46
CA THR A 70 4.96 -3.88 -8.70
C THR A 70 5.67 -5.22 -8.59
N GLU A 71 6.91 -5.33 -9.07
CA GLU A 71 7.67 -6.59 -9.04
C GLU A 71 8.06 -6.96 -7.61
N ILE A 72 8.45 -5.96 -6.82
CA ILE A 72 8.80 -6.12 -5.40
C ILE A 72 7.57 -6.59 -4.60
N LEU A 73 6.43 -5.92 -4.79
CA LEU A 73 5.20 -6.26 -4.08
C LEU A 73 4.68 -7.64 -4.48
N THR A 74 4.73 -7.99 -5.77
CA THR A 74 4.34 -9.32 -6.25
C THR A 74 5.26 -10.40 -5.71
N ALA A 75 6.59 -10.20 -5.73
CA ALA A 75 7.54 -11.16 -5.17
C ALA A 75 7.29 -11.39 -3.67
N ARG A 76 7.00 -10.33 -2.91
CA ARG A 76 6.63 -10.44 -1.49
C ARG A 76 5.34 -11.21 -1.29
N ALA A 77 4.31 -10.94 -2.09
CA ALA A 77 3.04 -11.66 -2.02
C ALA A 77 3.21 -13.16 -2.33
N ALA A 78 4.07 -13.50 -3.29
CA ALA A 78 4.43 -14.89 -3.60
C ALA A 78 5.11 -15.58 -2.42
N LEU A 79 6.17 -14.97 -1.86
CA LEU A 79 6.91 -15.51 -0.71
C LEU A 79 6.01 -15.66 0.54
N ALA A 80 5.10 -14.70 0.77
CA ALA A 80 4.12 -14.80 1.83
C ALA A 80 3.16 -15.98 1.60
N SER A 81 2.77 -16.23 0.35
CA SER A 81 1.90 -17.34 -0.06
C SER A 81 2.56 -18.71 0.11
N GLU A 82 3.87 -18.78 -0.09
CA GLU A 82 4.66 -20.00 0.09
C GLU A 82 4.86 -20.33 1.59
N GLY A 83 5.01 -19.31 2.45
CA GLY A 83 5.04 -19.49 3.90
C GLY A 83 3.71 -19.98 4.50
N ILE A 84 2.57 -19.55 3.95
CA ILE A 84 1.23 -20.06 4.32
C ILE A 84 0.86 -21.38 3.63
N ALA A 85 1.63 -21.87 2.66
CA ALA A 85 1.50 -23.26 2.22
C ALA A 85 1.99 -24.25 3.30
N ALA A 86 2.90 -23.82 4.19
CA ALA A 86 3.29 -24.58 5.38
C ALA A 86 2.36 -24.35 6.59
N ALA A 87 1.59 -23.26 6.60
CA ALA A 87 0.59 -22.95 7.63
C ALA A 87 -0.64 -22.29 6.98
N ARG A 88 -1.53 -23.11 6.44
CA ARG A 88 -2.80 -22.67 5.85
C ARG A 88 -3.67 -21.97 6.91
N PRO A 89 -4.02 -20.67 6.78
CA PRO A 89 -5.14 -20.14 7.54
C PRO A 89 -6.46 -20.70 6.96
N PRO A 90 -7.46 -21.01 7.80
CA PRO A 90 -8.74 -21.50 7.31
C PRO A 90 -9.36 -20.44 6.40
N ARG A 91 -9.69 -20.87 5.17
CA ARG A 91 -10.51 -20.11 4.24
C ARG A 91 -11.78 -19.70 4.98
N VAL A 92 -11.92 -18.41 5.29
CA VAL A 92 -13.25 -17.86 5.55
C VAL A 92 -13.96 -17.89 4.21
N ALA A 93 -14.76 -18.94 4.02
CA ALA A 93 -15.70 -18.99 2.93
C ALA A 93 -16.67 -17.81 3.12
N PHE A 94 -16.55 -16.81 2.26
CA PHE A 94 -17.56 -15.78 2.14
C PHE A 94 -18.80 -16.48 1.56
N VAL A 95 -19.74 -16.85 2.43
CA VAL A 95 -21.07 -17.30 2.03
C VAL A 95 -21.86 -16.02 1.73
N PRO A 96 -22.31 -15.76 0.49
CA PRO A 96 -23.20 -14.65 0.24
C PRO A 96 -24.60 -15.04 0.72
N GLU A 97 -24.94 -14.71 1.97
CA GLU A 97 -26.34 -14.73 2.41
C GLU A 97 -27.05 -13.47 1.88
N GLY A 98 -27.36 -13.51 0.60
CA GLY A 98 -28.31 -12.63 -0.04
C GLY A 98 -29.73 -13.19 0.08
N GLN A 99 -30.54 -12.47 0.85
CA GLN A 99 -31.96 -12.21 0.59
C GLN A 99 -32.99 -13.29 1.00
N GLY A 100 -33.74 -12.95 2.06
CA GLY A 100 -34.92 -13.69 2.51
C GLY A 100 -35.77 -12.89 3.48
N SER A 101 -36.14 -11.65 3.11
CA SER A 101 -37.16 -10.87 3.80
C SER A 101 -38.50 -11.59 3.75
N ARG A 102 -38.99 -12.11 4.89
CA ARG A 102 -40.42 -12.30 5.16
C ARG A 102 -40.71 -12.07 6.64
N SER A 103 -41.01 -10.82 6.97
CA SER A 103 -41.83 -10.49 8.12
C SER A 103 -43.21 -11.13 7.95
N THR A 104 -43.56 -12.07 8.81
CA THR A 104 -44.92 -12.56 8.97
C THR A 104 -45.58 -11.79 10.10
N TRP A 105 -46.43 -10.83 9.73
CA TRP A 105 -47.56 -10.40 10.56
C TRP A 105 -48.69 -11.42 10.43
N VAL A 106 -49.66 -11.32 11.36
CA VAL A 106 -50.92 -12.06 11.60
C VAL A 106 -50.83 -13.40 12.34
N HIS A 107 -51.63 -13.69 13.38
CA HIS A 107 -52.82 -13.05 13.96
C HIS A 107 -52.78 -13.07 15.50
#